data_AF-A0A8H5A191-F1
#
_entry.id   AF-A0A8H5A191-F1
#
_cell.length_a   1.000
_cell.length_b   1.000
_cell.length_c   1.000
_cell.angle_alpha   90.00
_cell.angle_beta   90.00
_cell.angle_gamma   90.00
#
_symmetry.space_group_name_H-M   'P 1'
#
loop_
_entity.id
_entity.type
_entity.pdbx_description
1 polymer ?
#
loop_
_entity_poly.entity_id
_entity_poly.type
_entity_poly.pdbx_seq_one_letter_code
_entity_poly.pdbx_strand_id
1 'polypeptide(L)'
;MRFSTPLVAGLAVVSPAVAAPSPSYGDKELFKTVKPIKQIELGPRPYYLVNDMDEGSLKKKLQSCSEKPQKPSQWSIAHRGGGTLQFPEHSLESNLAGARMGAGILECDVAFTKDRQLVCRHSQCDLHYTTNIVTIPELNKKCTQPFKPAKDGKPASAKCCTSDITL
;
A
#
# COMPACT_ATOMS: atom_id res chain seq x y z
N MET A 1 47.32 -13.56 56.59
CA MET A 1 46.62 -14.09 55.40
C MET A 1 46.36 -12.94 54.45
N ARG A 2 47.01 -12.92 53.28
CA ARG A 2 46.81 -11.90 52.24
C ARG A 2 45.76 -12.42 51.26
N PHE A 3 44.62 -11.75 51.14
CA PHE A 3 43.65 -12.01 50.08
C PHE A 3 43.91 -11.04 48.93
N SER A 4 44.25 -11.58 47.77
CA SER A 4 44.45 -10.84 46.53
C SER A 4 43.21 -11.04 45.67
N THR A 5 42.44 -9.98 45.45
CA THR A 5 41.25 -10.01 44.58
C THR A 5 41.66 -9.53 43.19
N PRO A 6 41.48 -10.30 42.10
CA PRO A 6 41.73 -9.79 40.77
C PRO A 6 40.52 -9.00 40.29
N LEU A 7 40.76 -7.77 39.83
CA LEU A 7 39.77 -6.94 39.15
C LEU A 7 39.73 -7.39 37.68
N VAL A 8 38.68 -8.09 37.26
CA VAL A 8 38.46 -8.42 35.84
C VAL A 8 37.67 -7.27 35.20
N ALA A 9 38.36 -6.42 34.44
CA ALA A 9 37.73 -5.40 33.62
C ALA A 9 37.23 -6.05 32.32
N GLY A 10 35.92 -6.29 32.22
CA GLY A 10 35.28 -6.74 30.98
C GLY A 10 35.07 -5.56 30.02
N LEU A 11 35.78 -5.57 28.89
CA LEU A 11 35.51 -4.67 27.76
C LEU A 11 34.21 -5.11 27.06
N ALA A 12 33.13 -4.36 27.28
CA ALA A 12 31.92 -4.50 26.48
C ALA A 12 32.14 -3.86 25.10
N VAL A 13 32.32 -4.69 24.08
CA VAL A 13 32.36 -4.23 22.68
C VAL A 13 30.92 -3.94 22.26
N VAL A 14 30.52 -2.68 22.32
CA VAL A 14 29.26 -2.20 21.73
C VAL A 14 29.52 -1.99 20.24
N SER A 15 29.26 -3.01 19.42
CA SER A 15 29.23 -2.84 17.97
C SER A 15 28.00 -2.02 17.59
N PRO A 16 28.13 -0.87 16.92
CA PRO A 16 26.98 -0.22 16.32
C PRO A 16 26.50 -1.13 15.19
N ALA A 17 25.33 -1.74 15.37
CA ALA A 17 24.60 -2.36 14.28
C ALA A 17 24.17 -1.25 13.32
N VAL A 18 25.02 -0.94 12.35
CA VAL A 18 24.63 -0.12 11.20
C VAL A 18 23.67 -0.99 10.40
N ALA A 19 22.38 -0.72 10.52
CA ALA A 19 21.39 -1.24 9.61
C ALA A 19 21.73 -0.69 8.22
N ALA A 20 22.46 -1.45 7.43
CA ALA A 20 22.63 -1.15 6.02
C ALA A 20 21.21 -1.17 5.40
N PRO A 21 20.81 -0.14 4.64
CA PRO A 21 19.58 -0.22 3.87
C PRO A 21 19.67 -1.46 2.99
N SER A 22 18.75 -2.40 3.20
CA SER A 22 18.63 -3.59 2.37
C SER A 22 18.59 -3.17 0.91
N PRO A 23 19.20 -3.94 -0.02
CA PRO A 23 19.09 -3.67 -1.44
C PRO A 23 17.62 -3.51 -1.77
N SER A 24 17.28 -2.38 -2.41
CA SER A 24 15.93 -2.08 -2.90
C SER A 24 15.33 -3.35 -3.48
N TYR A 25 14.34 -3.91 -2.79
CA TYR A 25 13.52 -5.02 -3.25
C TYR A 25 12.51 -4.47 -4.26
N GLY A 26 13.02 -3.77 -5.26
CA GLY A 26 12.26 -3.18 -6.33
C GLY A 26 12.86 -3.70 -7.62
N ASP A 27 11.99 -4.21 -8.47
CA ASP A 27 12.34 -4.69 -9.79
C ASP A 27 13.11 -3.58 -10.54
N LYS A 28 14.40 -3.80 -10.81
CA LYS A 28 15.25 -2.83 -11.50
C LYS A 28 14.71 -2.49 -12.90
N GLU A 29 13.90 -3.38 -13.49
CA GLU A 29 13.24 -3.14 -14.76
C GLU A 29 12.05 -2.18 -14.62
N LEU A 30 11.37 -2.17 -13.47
CA LEU A 30 10.28 -1.25 -13.22
C LEU A 30 10.77 0.21 -13.14
N PHE A 31 11.90 0.44 -12.48
CA PHE A 31 12.50 1.78 -12.42
C PHE A 31 13.04 2.27 -13.77
N LYS A 32 13.30 1.37 -14.73
CA LYS A 32 13.66 1.77 -16.11
C LYS A 32 12.45 2.22 -16.92
N THR A 33 11.25 1.71 -16.61
CA THR A 33 10.03 1.95 -17.38
C THR A 33 9.23 3.15 -16.86
N VAL A 34 9.22 3.38 -15.54
CA VAL A 34 8.51 4.52 -14.94
C VAL A 34 9.32 5.82 -15.10
N LYS A 35 8.83 6.74 -15.94
CA LYS A 35 9.43 8.07 -16.13
C LYS A 35 8.96 9.04 -15.04
N PRO A 36 9.79 10.02 -14.62
CA PRO A 36 9.38 11.05 -13.69
C PRO A 36 8.15 11.82 -14.18
N ILE A 37 7.17 12.00 -13.30
CA ILE A 37 5.97 12.80 -13.56
C ILE A 37 6.35 14.28 -13.53
N LYS A 38 6.16 14.97 -14.66
CA LYS A 38 6.49 16.39 -14.81
C LYS A 38 5.28 17.32 -14.70
N GLN A 39 4.08 16.78 -14.84
CA GLN A 39 2.82 17.53 -14.84
C GLN A 39 1.80 16.78 -13.98
N ILE A 40 1.14 17.52 -13.08
CA ILE A 40 0.09 16.99 -12.23
C ILE A 40 -1.26 17.15 -12.91
N GLU A 41 -2.02 16.05 -12.92
CA GLU A 41 -3.33 15.95 -13.52
C GLU A 41 -4.27 15.31 -12.50
N LEU A 42 -5.22 16.10 -11.98
CA LEU A 42 -6.16 15.62 -10.96
C LEU A 42 -7.30 14.75 -11.52
N GLY A 43 -7.39 14.65 -12.85
CA GLY A 43 -8.52 14.05 -13.54
C GLY A 43 -9.82 14.86 -13.36
N PRO A 44 -10.96 14.31 -13.84
CA PRO A 44 -12.24 15.04 -13.87
C PRO A 44 -12.98 15.05 -12.52
N ARG A 45 -12.70 14.11 -11.62
CA ARG A 45 -13.49 13.87 -10.41
C ARG A 45 -13.56 15.09 -9.48
N PRO A 46 -12.47 15.82 -9.17
CA PRO A 46 -12.56 17.00 -8.31
C PRO A 46 -13.48 18.09 -8.89
N TYR A 47 -13.45 18.31 -10.19
CA TYR A 47 -14.32 19.28 -10.86
C TYR A 47 -15.79 18.85 -10.82
N TYR A 48 -16.06 17.56 -11.08
CA TYR A 48 -17.40 16.99 -10.94
C TYR A 48 -17.97 17.20 -9.53
N LEU A 49 -17.19 16.87 -8.49
CA LEU A 49 -17.61 17.01 -7.10
C LEU A 49 -17.89 18.48 -6.73
N VAL A 50 -17.04 19.42 -7.16
CA VAL A 50 -17.24 20.85 -6.88
C VAL A 50 -18.50 21.38 -7.58
N ASN A 51 -18.79 20.93 -8.79
CA ASN A 51 -19.98 21.35 -9.53
C ASN A 51 -21.29 20.84 -8.90
N ASP A 52 -21.25 19.64 -8.30
CA ASP A 52 -22.38 18.98 -7.63
C ASP A 52 -22.66 19.52 -6.21
N MET A 53 -21.85 20.46 -5.72
CA MET A 53 -22.10 21.11 -4.42
C MET A 53 -23.27 22.10 -4.49
N ASP A 54 -23.95 22.29 -3.36
CA ASP A 54 -24.89 23.39 -3.16
C ASP A 54 -24.21 24.76 -3.35
N GLU A 55 -24.98 25.75 -3.82
CA GLU A 55 -24.48 27.11 -3.98
C GLU A 55 -24.07 27.73 -2.64
N GLY A 56 -22.84 28.27 -2.58
CA GLY A 56 -22.30 28.81 -1.33
C GLY A 56 -20.88 29.38 -1.47
N SER A 57 -20.40 29.99 -0.40
CA SER A 57 -19.05 30.56 -0.34
C SER A 57 -17.95 29.50 -0.57
N LEU A 58 -18.14 28.29 -0.06
CA LEU A 58 -17.21 27.17 -0.25
C LEU A 58 -17.13 26.73 -1.72
N LYS A 59 -18.28 26.52 -2.39
CA LYS A 59 -18.32 26.18 -3.82
C LYS A 59 -17.60 27.23 -4.66
N LYS A 60 -17.91 28.52 -4.46
CA LYS A 60 -17.24 29.65 -5.13
C LYS A 60 -15.73 29.65 -4.88
N LYS A 61 -15.30 29.35 -3.64
CA LYS A 61 -13.88 29.28 -3.29
C LYS A 61 -13.17 28.13 -4.01
N LEU A 62 -13.76 26.94 -4.05
CA LEU A 62 -13.19 25.77 -4.72
C LEU A 62 -13.18 25.95 -6.25
N GLN A 63 -14.23 26.51 -6.83
CA GLN A 63 -14.28 26.89 -8.24
C GLN A 63 -13.20 27.92 -8.60
N SER A 64 -12.84 28.83 -7.69
CA SER A 64 -11.72 29.76 -7.93
C SER A 64 -10.35 29.06 -8.05
N CYS A 65 -10.26 27.77 -7.73
CA CYS A 65 -9.07 26.96 -7.91
C CYS A 65 -9.07 26.13 -9.22
N SER A 66 -10.13 26.19 -10.03
CA SER A 66 -10.20 25.47 -11.29
C SER A 66 -9.13 25.94 -12.29
N GLU A 67 -8.68 25.02 -13.15
CA GLU A 67 -7.72 25.28 -14.24
C GLU A 67 -6.37 25.89 -13.82
N LYS A 68 -6.07 25.91 -12.51
CA LYS A 68 -4.77 26.36 -12.01
C LYS A 68 -3.72 25.25 -12.19
N PRO A 69 -2.46 25.60 -12.51
CA PRO A 69 -1.36 24.64 -12.48
C PRO A 69 -1.25 23.97 -11.11
N GLN A 70 -1.34 22.65 -11.08
CA GLN A 70 -1.23 21.85 -9.86
C GLN A 70 0.21 21.41 -9.61
N LYS A 71 0.55 21.19 -8.34
CA LYS A 71 1.89 20.76 -7.92
C LYS A 71 1.76 19.62 -6.90
N PRO A 72 2.77 18.73 -6.80
CA PRO A 72 2.80 17.73 -5.75
C PRO A 72 2.72 18.39 -4.37
N SER A 73 2.00 17.75 -3.44
CA SER A 73 1.91 18.19 -2.05
C SER A 73 2.40 17.11 -1.11
N GLN A 74 3.42 17.42 -0.31
CA GLN A 74 3.92 16.52 0.75
C GLN A 74 2.91 16.31 1.88
N TRP A 75 1.82 17.08 1.91
CA TRP A 75 0.71 16.89 2.84
C TRP A 75 -0.36 15.93 2.30
N SER A 76 -0.35 15.66 1.00
CA SER A 76 -1.35 14.77 0.37
C SER A 76 -0.87 13.32 0.42
N ILE A 77 -1.67 12.47 1.05
CA ILE A 77 -1.42 11.05 1.23
C ILE A 77 -2.33 10.27 0.28
N ALA A 78 -1.72 9.54 -0.65
CA ALA A 78 -2.40 8.61 -1.53
C ALA A 78 -2.70 7.32 -0.77
N HIS A 79 -3.83 7.31 -0.04
CA HIS A 79 -4.34 6.14 0.66
C HIS A 79 -4.48 4.97 -0.32
N ARG A 80 -3.75 3.89 -0.06
CA ARG A 80 -3.67 2.66 -0.88
C ARG A 80 -3.34 2.88 -2.35
N GLY A 81 -2.47 3.84 -2.60
CA GLY A 81 -2.02 4.28 -3.92
C GLY A 81 -2.80 5.46 -4.50
N GLY A 82 -3.93 5.88 -3.92
CA GLY A 82 -4.58 7.16 -4.26
C GLY A 82 -5.29 7.21 -5.61
N GLY A 83 -5.08 6.24 -6.51
CA GLY A 83 -5.87 5.98 -7.72
C GLY A 83 -7.14 5.14 -7.47
N THR A 84 -7.52 4.95 -6.21
CA THR A 84 -8.69 4.16 -5.81
C THR A 84 -9.97 4.68 -6.46
N LEU A 85 -10.91 3.78 -6.76
CA LEU A 85 -12.10 3.97 -7.62
C LEU A 85 -11.82 3.90 -9.13
N GLN A 86 -10.56 3.88 -9.56
CA GLN A 86 -10.16 3.71 -10.96
C GLN A 86 -9.20 2.53 -11.13
N PHE A 87 -8.31 2.36 -10.16
CA PHE A 87 -7.35 1.27 -10.11
C PHE A 87 -7.55 0.45 -8.83
N PRO A 88 -7.22 -0.86 -8.85
CA PRO A 88 -7.21 -1.68 -7.64
C PRO A 88 -6.31 -1.05 -6.57
N GLU A 89 -6.78 -1.06 -5.33
CA GLU A 89 -5.99 -0.57 -4.19
C GLU A 89 -4.68 -1.36 -4.05
N HIS A 90 -3.64 -0.70 -3.52
CA HIS A 90 -2.31 -1.30 -3.30
C HIS A 90 -1.66 -1.90 -4.56
N SER A 91 -2.08 -1.47 -5.75
CA SER A 91 -1.40 -1.80 -7.01
C SER A 91 -0.38 -0.74 -7.39
N LEU A 92 0.57 -1.13 -8.25
CA LEU A 92 1.52 -0.18 -8.84
C LEU A 92 0.78 0.91 -9.63
N GLU A 93 -0.22 0.54 -10.41
CA GLU A 93 -1.01 1.45 -11.24
C GLU A 93 -1.75 2.47 -10.38
N SER A 94 -2.33 2.04 -9.25
CA SER A 94 -2.94 2.95 -8.27
C SER A 94 -1.89 3.93 -7.76
N ASN A 95 -0.74 3.45 -7.26
CA ASN A 95 0.37 4.29 -6.78
C ASN A 95 0.83 5.34 -7.81
N LEU A 96 1.01 4.93 -9.07
CA LEU A 96 1.39 5.83 -10.16
C LEU A 96 0.30 6.86 -10.44
N ALA A 97 -0.97 6.48 -10.37
CA ALA A 97 -2.10 7.39 -10.51
C ALA A 97 -2.15 8.41 -9.36
N GLY A 98 -1.97 7.99 -8.10
CA GLY A 98 -1.88 8.89 -6.94
C GLY A 98 -0.75 9.91 -7.08
N ALA A 99 0.43 9.46 -7.50
CA ALA A 99 1.56 10.35 -7.80
C ALA A 99 1.24 11.31 -8.96
N ARG A 100 0.56 10.84 -10.02
CA ARG A 100 0.13 11.67 -11.16
C ARG A 100 -0.88 12.74 -10.76
N MET A 101 -1.71 12.44 -9.77
CA MET A 101 -2.66 13.37 -9.14
C MET A 101 -2.01 14.27 -8.08
N GLY A 102 -0.70 14.18 -7.86
CA GLY A 102 0.04 15.13 -7.02
C GLY A 102 0.10 14.75 -5.54
N ALA A 103 -0.22 13.50 -5.17
CA ALA A 103 0.10 13.01 -3.83
C ALA A 103 1.63 12.99 -3.63
N GLY A 104 2.09 13.56 -2.52
CA GLY A 104 3.51 13.57 -2.15
C GLY A 104 3.92 12.36 -1.31
N ILE A 105 2.96 11.67 -0.71
CA ILE A 105 3.15 10.46 0.08
C ILE A 105 2.28 9.36 -0.53
N LEU A 106 2.86 8.20 -0.80
CA LEU A 106 2.15 6.99 -1.21
C LEU A 106 2.08 6.04 -0.02
N GLU A 107 0.87 5.70 0.39
CA GLU A 107 0.64 4.87 1.58
C GLU A 107 0.45 3.41 1.17
N CYS A 108 0.99 2.51 1.99
CA CYS A 108 0.92 1.06 1.82
C CYS A 108 0.65 0.42 3.18
N ASP A 109 -0.52 -0.21 3.31
CA ASP A 109 -0.87 -1.11 4.39
C ASP A 109 -0.04 -2.39 4.22
N VAL A 110 0.52 -2.92 5.30
CA VAL A 110 1.48 -4.03 5.20
C VAL A 110 0.91 -5.30 5.81
N ALA A 111 1.01 -6.40 5.05
CA ALA A 111 0.68 -7.74 5.51
C ALA A 111 1.86 -8.70 5.28
N PHE A 112 1.92 -9.78 6.06
CA PHE A 112 2.95 -10.81 5.94
C PHE A 112 2.45 -12.02 5.15
N THR A 113 3.29 -12.50 4.23
CA THR A 113 3.15 -13.83 3.62
C THR A 113 3.55 -14.93 4.61
N LYS A 114 3.28 -16.19 4.27
CA LYS A 114 3.64 -17.36 5.09
C LYS A 114 5.14 -17.45 5.35
N ASP A 115 5.95 -17.09 4.37
CA ASP A 115 7.41 -17.04 4.41
C ASP A 115 7.96 -15.66 4.86
N ARG A 116 7.09 -14.82 5.45
CA ARG A 116 7.42 -13.54 6.11
C ARG A 116 7.93 -12.44 5.15
N GLN A 117 7.54 -12.49 3.89
CA GLN A 117 7.70 -11.35 2.98
C GLN A 117 6.66 -10.27 3.30
N LEU A 118 7.05 -9.01 3.09
CA LEU A 118 6.16 -7.86 3.22
C LEU A 118 5.49 -7.57 1.88
N VAL A 119 4.17 -7.38 1.90
CA VAL A 119 3.39 -6.98 0.72
C VAL A 119 2.41 -5.86 1.06
N CYS A 120 2.13 -4.99 0.09
CA CYS A 120 1.10 -3.96 0.21
C CYS A 120 -0.30 -4.57 0.10
N ARG A 121 -1.02 -4.65 1.21
CA ARG A 121 -2.35 -5.25 1.35
C ARG A 121 -3.04 -4.63 2.56
N HIS A 122 -4.30 -4.25 2.40
CA HIS A 122 -5.06 -3.60 3.47
C HIS A 122 -5.29 -4.48 4.69
N SER A 123 -5.54 -5.78 4.51
CA SER A 123 -5.84 -6.68 5.63
C SER A 123 -5.19 -8.04 5.46
N GLN A 124 -4.99 -8.75 6.57
CA GLN A 124 -4.39 -10.07 6.52
C GLN A 124 -5.26 -11.08 5.76
N CYS A 125 -6.58 -10.93 5.76
CA CYS A 125 -7.53 -11.93 5.24
C CYS A 125 -8.53 -11.35 4.23
N ASP A 126 -8.04 -10.61 3.23
CA ASP A 126 -8.85 -9.94 2.21
C ASP A 126 -8.54 -10.39 0.77
N LEU A 127 -7.71 -11.43 0.58
CA LEU A 127 -7.32 -11.89 -0.76
C LEU A 127 -8.51 -12.26 -1.63
N HIS A 128 -9.55 -12.83 -1.03
CA HIS A 128 -10.77 -13.23 -1.73
C HIS A 128 -11.71 -12.07 -2.08
N TYR A 129 -11.44 -10.85 -1.62
CA TYR A 129 -12.19 -9.64 -1.98
C TYR A 129 -11.52 -8.84 -3.10
N THR A 130 -10.19 -8.76 -3.11
CA THR A 130 -9.45 -7.84 -3.99
C THR A 130 -8.51 -8.53 -4.98
N THR A 131 -8.62 -9.86 -5.11
CA THR A 131 -7.88 -10.65 -6.11
C THR A 131 -8.79 -11.72 -6.72
N ASN A 132 -8.28 -12.44 -7.72
CA ASN A 132 -8.93 -13.60 -8.31
C ASN A 132 -8.56 -14.93 -7.64
N ILE A 133 -7.97 -14.93 -6.43
CA ILE A 133 -7.40 -16.13 -5.80
C ILE A 133 -8.36 -17.34 -5.75
N VAL A 134 -9.65 -17.09 -5.52
CA VAL A 134 -10.66 -18.15 -5.38
C VAL A 134 -10.96 -18.87 -6.70
N THR A 135 -10.66 -18.25 -7.84
CA THR A 135 -10.87 -18.85 -9.18
C THR A 135 -9.67 -19.67 -9.64
N ILE A 136 -8.56 -19.63 -8.91
CA ILE A 136 -7.33 -20.36 -9.21
C ILE A 136 -7.26 -21.59 -8.30
N PRO A 137 -7.55 -22.82 -8.78
CA PRO A 137 -7.75 -23.99 -7.93
C PRO A 137 -6.59 -24.29 -6.97
N GLU A 138 -5.35 -24.16 -7.43
CA GLU A 138 -4.13 -24.38 -6.65
C GLU A 138 -3.94 -23.35 -5.54
N LEU A 139 -4.41 -22.10 -5.71
CA LEU A 139 -4.34 -21.07 -4.68
C LEU A 139 -5.56 -21.11 -3.75
N ASN A 140 -6.76 -21.37 -4.27
CA ASN A 140 -7.97 -21.52 -3.46
C ASN A 140 -7.83 -22.66 -2.43
N LYS A 141 -7.13 -23.75 -2.78
CA LYS A 141 -6.81 -24.84 -1.85
C LYS A 141 -5.89 -24.42 -0.70
N LYS A 142 -5.10 -23.36 -0.85
CA LYS A 142 -4.21 -22.85 0.20
C LYS A 142 -4.96 -21.97 1.20
N CYS A 143 -6.10 -21.40 0.81
CA CYS A 143 -6.87 -20.52 1.68
C CYS A 143 -7.26 -21.20 3.00
N THR A 144 -7.19 -20.45 4.10
CA THR A 144 -7.66 -20.87 5.43
C THR A 144 -9.07 -21.47 5.36
N GLN A 145 -9.96 -20.86 4.59
CA GLN A 145 -11.24 -21.45 4.17
C GLN A 145 -11.37 -21.31 2.65
N PRO A 146 -11.27 -22.41 1.88
CA PRO A 146 -11.53 -22.40 0.46
C PRO A 146 -12.94 -21.90 0.14
N PHE A 147 -13.11 -21.34 -1.06
CA PHE A 147 -14.40 -20.82 -1.52
C PHE A 147 -15.49 -21.89 -1.51
N LYS A 148 -16.64 -21.54 -0.94
CA LYS A 148 -17.89 -22.29 -0.98
C LYS A 148 -18.94 -21.41 -1.66
N PRO A 149 -19.59 -21.88 -2.74
CA PRO A 149 -20.64 -21.10 -3.40
C PRO A 149 -21.87 -20.97 -2.51
N ALA A 150 -22.71 -19.98 -2.79
CA ALA A 150 -24.01 -19.84 -2.16
C ALA A 150 -24.90 -21.04 -2.53
N LYS A 151 -25.59 -21.63 -1.55
CA LYS A 151 -26.46 -22.81 -1.74
C LYS A 151 -27.50 -22.90 -0.62
N ASP A 152 -28.72 -23.31 -0.96
CA ASP A 152 -29.80 -23.58 0.00
C ASP A 152 -30.07 -22.42 0.96
N GLY A 153 -30.08 -21.18 0.43
CA GLY A 153 -30.28 -19.95 1.20
C GLY A 153 -29.06 -19.49 2.02
N LYS A 154 -27.94 -20.20 1.96
CA LYS A 154 -26.68 -19.81 2.61
C LYS A 154 -25.81 -18.99 1.65
N PRO A 155 -25.22 -17.86 2.09
CA PRO A 155 -24.35 -17.06 1.26
C PRO A 155 -23.04 -17.79 0.92
N ALA A 156 -22.39 -17.34 -0.15
CA ALA A 156 -21.04 -17.79 -0.48
C ALA A 156 -20.07 -17.39 0.64
N SER A 157 -19.03 -18.19 0.85
CA SER A 157 -18.03 -17.92 1.89
C SER A 157 -16.63 -18.32 1.42
N ALA A 158 -15.64 -17.54 1.83
CA ALA A 158 -14.22 -17.82 1.68
C ALA A 158 -13.45 -17.09 2.78
N LYS A 159 -12.26 -17.58 3.11
CA LYS A 159 -11.28 -16.86 3.92
C LYS A 159 -9.90 -17.19 3.40
N CYS A 160 -9.40 -16.33 2.53
CA CYS A 160 -8.05 -16.38 2.00
C CYS A 160 -7.23 -15.25 2.60
N CYS A 161 -6.12 -15.60 3.26
CA CYS A 161 -5.22 -14.69 3.95
C CYS A 161 -3.85 -14.62 3.28
N THR A 162 -3.17 -13.48 3.38
CA THR A 162 -1.80 -13.29 2.86
C THR A 162 -0.84 -14.35 3.43
N SER A 163 -1.02 -14.74 4.69
CA SER A 163 -0.26 -15.80 5.37
C SER A 163 -0.58 -17.22 4.89
N ASP A 164 -1.56 -17.40 4.00
CA ASP A 164 -1.86 -18.70 3.40
C ASP A 164 -0.91 -19.02 2.23
N ILE A 165 -0.25 -18.00 1.67
CA ILE A 165 0.59 -18.10 0.47
C ILE A 165 2.05 -17.73 0.77
N THR A 166 2.94 -18.19 -0.09
CA THR A 166 4.36 -17.81 -0.15
C THR A 166 4.61 -17.07 -1.45
N LEU A 167 5.63 -16.20 -1.49
CA LEU A 167 6.14 -15.58 -2.72
C LEU A 167 7.35 -16.33 -3.27
#